data_AF-A0A946PW65-F1
#
_entry.id   AF-A0A946PW65-F1
#
_cell.length_a   1.000
_cell.length_b   1.000
_cell.length_c   1.000
_cell.angle_alpha   90.00
_cell.angle_beta   90.00
_cell.angle_gamma   90.00
#
_symmetry.space_group_name_H-M   'P 1'
#
loop_
_entity.id
_entity.type
_entity.pdbx_description
1 polymer ?
#
loop_
_entity_poly.entity_id
_entity_poly.type
_entity_poly.pdbx_seq_one_letter_code
_entity_poly.pdbx_strand_id
1 'polypeptide(L)'
;MSTTYDKLKELLDSQKALTNEDIEKLVKEHGEMTDEEKTHLEADRLEAAKTGDDKVTMDQYLEACKVLDTAAEGSDEYKKAEALVEKYEKGG
;
A
#
# COMPACT_ATOMS: atom_id res chain seq x y z
N MET A 1 1.65 5.73 -24.71
CA MET A 1 1.41 4.70 -23.70
C MET A 1 1.04 3.41 -24.41
N SER A 2 1.76 2.35 -24.08
CA SER A 2 1.61 1.00 -24.60
C SER A 2 0.49 0.26 -23.88
N THR A 3 -0.09 -0.74 -24.55
CA THR A 3 -1.14 -1.59 -23.96
C THR A 3 -0.65 -2.33 -22.70
N THR A 4 0.63 -2.70 -22.67
CA THR A 4 1.28 -3.29 -21.49
C THR A 4 1.25 -2.35 -20.30
N TYR A 5 1.64 -1.08 -20.50
CA TYR A 5 1.64 -0.06 -19.47
C TYR A 5 0.24 0.21 -18.91
N ASP A 6 -0.76 0.39 -19.79
CA ASP A 6 -2.13 0.67 -19.37
C ASP A 6 -2.68 -0.45 -18.47
N LYS A 7 -2.42 -1.71 -18.81
CA LYS A 7 -2.83 -2.87 -18.00
C LYS A 7 -2.07 -2.98 -16.68
N LEU A 8 -0.77 -2.69 -16.67
CA LEU A 8 0.01 -2.70 -15.43
C LEU A 8 -0.42 -1.57 -14.49
N LYS A 9 -0.78 -0.42 -15.04
CA LYS A 9 -1.35 0.70 -14.28
C LYS A 9 -2.72 0.34 -13.70
N GLU A 10 -3.61 -0.27 -14.47
CA GLU A 10 -4.90 -0.76 -13.96
C GLU A 10 -4.74 -1.79 -12.85
N LEU A 11 -3.80 -2.73 -12.99
CA LEU A 11 -3.48 -3.68 -11.92
C LEU A 11 -2.97 -2.93 -10.70
N LEU A 12 -1.98 -2.06 -10.85
CA LEU A 12 -1.41 -1.31 -9.75
C LEU A 12 -2.48 -0.46 -9.02
N ASP A 13 -3.42 0.13 -9.74
CA ASP A 13 -4.52 0.88 -9.13
C ASP A 13 -5.50 -0.01 -8.39
N SER A 14 -5.77 -1.22 -8.89
CA SER A 14 -6.70 -2.16 -8.29
C SER A 14 -6.14 -2.86 -7.05
N GLN A 15 -4.88 -3.28 -7.07
CA GLN A 15 -4.28 -4.07 -5.98
C GLN A 15 -3.32 -3.26 -5.12
N LYS A 16 -2.98 -2.02 -5.50
CA LYS A 16 -2.02 -1.13 -4.83
C LYS A 16 -0.64 -1.75 -4.60
N ALA A 17 -0.38 -2.84 -5.31
CA ALA A 17 0.86 -3.58 -5.37
C ALA A 17 0.97 -4.18 -6.77
N LEU A 18 2.21 -4.31 -7.25
CA LEU A 18 2.49 -4.90 -8.55
C LEU A 18 3.68 -5.84 -8.37
N THR A 19 3.50 -7.10 -8.73
CA THR A 19 4.58 -8.09 -8.63
C THR A 19 5.41 -8.13 -9.91
N ASN A 20 6.65 -8.61 -9.80
CA ASN A 20 7.48 -8.83 -10.98
C ASN A 20 6.86 -9.86 -11.94
N GLU A 21 6.11 -10.85 -11.41
CA GLU A 21 5.41 -11.84 -12.23
C GLU A 21 4.30 -11.21 -13.08
N ASP A 22 3.54 -10.25 -12.54
CA ASP A 22 2.51 -9.52 -13.28
C ASP A 22 3.11 -8.69 -14.43
N ILE A 23 4.25 -8.04 -14.15
CA ILE A 23 5.02 -7.27 -15.15
C ILE A 23 5.51 -8.20 -16.26
N GLU A 24 6.19 -9.30 -15.92
CA GLU A 24 6.72 -10.24 -16.89
C GLU A 24 5.62 -10.88 -17.74
N LYS A 25 4.48 -11.22 -17.13
CA LYS A 25 3.33 -11.79 -17.84
C LYS A 25 2.77 -10.80 -18.86
N LEU A 26 2.53 -9.55 -18.46
CA LEU A 26 1.97 -8.54 -19.36
C LEU A 26 2.97 -8.12 -20.44
N VAL A 27 4.26 -8.02 -20.12
CA VAL A 27 5.32 -7.79 -21.11
C VAL A 27 5.38 -8.91 -22.13
N LYS A 28 5.20 -10.17 -21.70
CA LYS A 28 5.18 -11.33 -22.60
C LYS A 28 3.93 -11.38 -23.47
N GLU A 29 2.76 -10.97 -22.96
CA GLU A 29 1.49 -10.98 -23.68
C GLU A 29 1.31 -9.80 -24.64
N HIS A 30 1.77 -8.61 -24.25
CA HIS A 30 1.48 -7.34 -24.95
C HIS A 30 2.72 -6.64 -25.51
N GLY A 31 3.92 -7.13 -25.21
CA GLY A 31 5.19 -6.58 -25.67
C GLY A 31 5.88 -5.71 -24.62
N GLU A 32 7.16 -5.43 -24.88
CA GLU A 32 7.97 -4.59 -23.99
C GLU A 32 7.48 -3.15 -23.95
N MET A 33 7.54 -2.56 -22.75
CA MET A 33 7.32 -1.13 -22.55
C MET A 33 8.59 -0.33 -22.87
N THR A 34 8.43 0.94 -23.22
CA THR A 34 9.57 1.85 -23.36
C THR A 34 10.20 2.17 -22.00
N ASP A 35 11.43 2.69 -22.00
CA ASP A 35 12.11 3.09 -20.76
C ASP A 35 11.39 4.23 -20.02
N GLU A 36 10.73 5.14 -20.76
CA GLU A 36 9.86 6.18 -20.17
C GLU A 36 8.66 5.55 -19.44
N GLU A 37 8.02 4.54 -20.05
CA GLU A 37 6.88 3.84 -19.46
C GLU A 37 7.29 3.02 -18.23
N LYS A 38 8.46 2.38 -18.26
CA LYS A 38 9.02 1.68 -17.08
C LYS A 38 9.25 2.65 -15.94
N THR A 39 9.82 3.81 -16.23
CA THR A 39 10.09 4.87 -15.24
C THR A 39 8.79 5.36 -14.61
N HIS A 40 7.75 5.61 -15.41
CA HIS A 40 6.43 5.99 -14.89
C HIS A 40 5.79 4.88 -14.06
N LEU A 41 5.85 3.63 -14.51
CA LEU A 41 5.30 2.51 -13.76
C LEU A 41 6.02 2.32 -12.41
N GLU A 42 7.34 2.49 -12.36
CA GLU A 42 8.08 2.45 -11.10
C GLU A 42 7.75 3.61 -10.17
N ALA A 43 7.55 4.81 -10.71
CA ALA A 43 7.09 5.97 -9.93
C ALA A 43 5.69 5.73 -9.35
N ASP A 44 4.75 5.28 -10.18
CA ASP A 44 3.40 4.91 -9.76
C ASP A 44 3.47 3.79 -8.70
N ARG A 45 4.34 2.78 -8.89
CA ARG A 45 4.51 1.67 -7.93
C ARG A 45 5.03 2.17 -6.59
N LEU A 46 5.95 3.13 -6.59
CA LEU A 46 6.47 3.76 -5.38
C LEU A 46 5.41 4.61 -4.68
N GLU A 47 4.58 5.32 -5.44
CA GLU A 47 3.47 6.10 -4.88
C GLU A 47 2.40 5.19 -4.29
N ALA A 48 1.99 4.14 -5.00
CA ALA A 48 1.09 3.12 -4.49
C ALA A 48 1.64 2.44 -3.24
N ALA A 49 2.94 2.11 -3.22
CA ALA A 49 3.61 1.58 -2.02
C ALA A 49 3.58 2.58 -0.87
N LYS A 50 3.80 3.88 -1.09
CA LYS A 50 3.66 4.92 -0.05
C LYS A 50 2.24 5.09 0.44
N THR A 51 1.26 4.79 -0.40
CA THR A 51 -0.17 4.87 -0.05
C THR A 51 -0.66 3.60 0.65
N GLY A 52 -0.03 2.44 0.34
CA GLY A 52 -0.27 1.14 0.96
C GLY A 52 0.58 0.88 2.21
N ASP A 53 1.66 1.62 2.40
CA ASP A 53 2.30 1.83 3.70
C ASP A 53 1.29 2.60 4.55
N ASP A 54 0.43 1.85 5.22
CA ASP A 54 -0.42 2.25 6.35
C ASP A 54 0.48 2.81 7.47
N LYS A 55 1.16 3.92 7.23
CA LYS A 55 1.77 4.72 8.27
C LYS A 55 0.61 5.21 9.11
N VAL A 56 0.48 4.63 10.29
CA VAL A 56 -0.50 5.08 11.28
C VAL A 56 -0.28 6.57 11.43
N THR A 57 -1.31 7.37 11.14
CA THR A 57 -1.19 8.81 11.28
C THR A 57 -1.19 9.16 12.77
N MET A 58 -0.66 10.33 13.14
CA MET A 58 -0.72 10.79 14.53
C MET A 58 -2.18 10.87 15.03
N ASP A 59 -3.14 11.21 14.16
CA ASP A 59 -4.56 11.23 14.51
C ASP A 59 -5.08 9.81 14.80
N GLN A 60 -4.76 8.82 13.96
CA GLN A 60 -5.12 7.42 14.20
C GLN A 60 -4.47 6.87 15.49
N TYR A 61 -3.23 7.27 15.77
CA TYR A 61 -2.55 6.96 17.01
C TYR A 61 -3.26 7.57 18.23
N LEU A 62 -3.60 8.86 18.19
CA LEU A 62 -4.32 9.55 19.27
C LEU A 62 -5.71 8.95 19.50
N GLU A 63 -6.42 8.55 18.44
CA GLU A 63 -7.70 7.85 18.55
C GLU A 63 -7.53 6.47 19.19
N ALA A 64 -6.51 5.71 18.76
CA ALA A 64 -6.18 4.42 19.35
C ALA A 64 -5.85 4.53 20.85
N CYS A 65 -5.05 5.52 21.27
CA CYS A 65 -4.78 5.78 22.68
C CYS A 65 -6.07 6.04 23.49
N LYS A 66 -7.00 6.84 22.96
CA LYS A 66 -8.31 7.08 23.61
C LYS A 66 -9.14 5.79 23.70
N VAL A 67 -9.07 4.93 22.70
CA VAL A 67 -9.75 3.63 22.72
C VAL A 67 -9.11 2.72 23.76
N LEU A 68 -7.79 2.69 23.89
CA LEU A 68 -7.11 1.92 24.95
C LEU A 68 -7.51 2.37 26.37
N ASP A 69 -7.73 3.67 26.56
CA ASP A 69 -8.17 4.24 27.85
C ASP A 69 -9.66 3.95 28.17
N THR A 70 -10.49 3.63 27.17
CA THR A 70 -11.96 3.54 27.32
C THR A 70 -12.54 2.16 27.03
N ALA A 71 -11.88 1.36 26.18
CA ALA A 71 -12.27 0.00 25.85
C ALA A 71 -11.87 -0.97 26.96
N ALA A 72 -12.65 -2.04 27.11
CA ALA A 72 -12.32 -3.10 28.05
C ALA A 72 -11.05 -3.84 27.60
N GLU A 73 -10.10 -4.03 28.50
CA GLU A 73 -8.88 -4.79 28.22
C GLU A 73 -9.21 -6.16 27.62
N GLY A 74 -8.65 -6.44 26.44
CA GLY A 74 -8.88 -7.68 25.69
C GLY A 74 -10.07 -7.69 24.74
N SER A 75 -10.88 -6.62 24.66
CA SER A 75 -11.90 -6.45 23.62
C SER A 75 -11.28 -6.32 22.22
N ASP A 76 -12.09 -6.54 21.19
CA ASP A 76 -11.65 -6.40 19.80
C ASP A 76 -11.19 -4.97 19.47
N GLU A 77 -11.84 -3.95 20.04
CA GLU A 77 -11.44 -2.55 19.90
C GLU A 77 -10.10 -2.27 20.59
N TYR A 78 -9.89 -2.82 21.79
CA TYR A 78 -8.63 -2.67 22.52
C TYR A 78 -7.45 -3.25 21.73
N LYS A 79 -7.57 -4.48 21.22
CA LYS A 79 -6.51 -5.14 20.44
C LYS A 79 -6.18 -4.42 19.13
N LYS A 80 -7.20 -3.87 18.46
CA LYS A 80 -6.99 -3.08 17.24
C LYS A 80 -6.28 -1.76 17.54
N ALA A 81 -6.67 -1.10 18.62
CA ALA A 81 -6.02 0.13 19.07
C ALA A 81 -4.56 -0.12 19.50
N GLU A 82 -4.31 -1.21 20.23
CA GLU A 82 -2.96 -1.61 20.64
C GLU A 82 -2.05 -1.85 19.42
N ALA A 83 -2.54 -2.57 18.41
CA ALA A 83 -1.78 -2.81 17.17
C ALA A 83 -1.47 -1.51 16.39
N LEU A 84 -2.37 -0.53 16.40
CA LEU A 84 -2.14 0.78 15.76
C LEU A 84 -1.08 1.59 16.52
N VAL A 85 -1.15 1.62 17.85
CA VAL A 85 -0.16 2.27 18.73
C VAL A 85 1.22 1.65 18.53
N GLU A 86 1.30 0.32 18.59
CA GLU A 86 2.56 -0.41 18.44
C GLU A 86 3.18 -0.21 17.06
N LYS A 87 2.37 -0.17 16.00
CA LYS A 87 2.82 0.11 14.63
C LYS A 87 3.36 1.53 14.48
N TYR A 88 2.72 2.52 15.12
CA TYR A 88 3.21 3.90 15.14
C TYR A 88 4.54 4.03 15.91
N GLU A 89 4.63 3.45 17.10
CA GLU A 89 5.82 3.55 17.96
C GLU A 89 7.04 2.81 17.39
N LYS A 90 6.82 1.74 16.62
CA LYS A 90 7.89 1.01 15.92
C LYS A 90 8.40 1.71 14.66
N GLY A 91 7.83 2.86 14.30
CA GLY A 91 8.39 3.75 13.29
C GLY A 91 7.61 3.90 12.00
N GLY A 92 6.35 3.42 11.93
CA GLY A 92 5.41 3.65 10.82
C GLY A 92 5.88 3.12 9.48
#